data_AF-M3AF25-F1
#
_entry.id   AF-M3AF25-F1
#
_cell.length_a   1.000
_cell.length_b   1.000
_cell.length_c   1.000
_cell.angle_alpha   90.00
_cell.angle_beta   90.00
_cell.angle_gamma   90.00
#
_symmetry.space_group_name_H-M   'P 1'
#
loop_
_entity.id
_entity.type
_entity.pdbx_description
1 polymer ?
#
loop_
_entity_poly.entity_id
_entity_poly.type
_entity_poly.pdbx_seq_one_letter_code
_entity_poly.pdbx_strand_id
1 'polypeptide(L)' 'MTLRAIAIALLWVGVLALLGLMLHRFVRGAWSLEDDDIPAVSPGQKLLAGLALAAAAAGLGLFVWSWHGMG' A
#
# COMPACT_ATOMS: atom_id res chain seq x y z
N MET A 1 16.20 7.80 20.40
CA MET A 1 15.49 7.96 19.12
C MET A 1 15.66 9.40 18.64
N THR A 2 16.06 9.63 17.39
CA THR A 2 16.19 11.00 16.84
C THR A 2 14.84 11.51 16.32
N LEU A 3 14.63 12.84 16.29
CA LEU A 3 13.42 13.45 15.73
C LEU A 3 13.16 12.98 14.28
N ARG A 4 14.25 12.80 13.50
CA ARG A 4 14.24 12.23 12.15
C ARG A 4 13.64 10.81 12.12
N ALA A 5 14.03 9.95 13.06
CA ALA A 5 13.52 8.57 13.12
C ALA A 5 12.02 8.53 13.44
N ILE A 6 11.54 9.43 14.30
CA ILE A 6 10.11 9.56 14.63
C ILE A 6 9.32 10.02 13.40
N ALA A 7 9.81 11.03 12.67
CA ALA A 7 9.16 11.50 11.45
C ALA A 7 9.07 10.41 10.38
N ILE A 8 10.14 9.63 10.17
CA ILE A 8 10.16 8.49 9.24
C ILE A 8 9.14 7.43 9.67
N ALA A 9 9.07 7.09 10.96
CA ALA A 9 8.11 6.11 11.47
C ALA A 9 6.65 6.56 11.23
N LEU A 10 6.34 7.83 11.51
CA LEU A 10 4.99 8.38 11.27
C LEU A 10 4.62 8.36 9.78
N LEU A 11 5.57 8.65 8.90
CA LEU A 11 5.36 8.57 7.45
C LEU A 11 5.02 7.15 7.01
N TRP A 12 5.77 6.15 7.50
CA TRP A 12 5.49 4.74 7.23
C TRP A 12 4.13 4.29 7.77
N VAL A 13 3.74 4.73 8.97
CA VAL A 13 2.41 4.46 9.52
C VAL A 13 1.31 5.01 8.61
N GLY A 14 1.47 6.25 8.12
CA GLY A 14 0.54 6.86 7.17
C GLY A 14 0.44 6.09 5.84
N VAL A 15 1.58 5.66 5.29
CA VAL A 15 1.63 4.84 4.06
C VAL A 15 0.89 3.52 4.26
N LEU A 16 1.15 2.81 5.37
CA LEU A 16 0.48 1.54 5.67
C LEU A 16 -1.02 1.70 5.87
N ALA A 17 -1.46 2.77 6.55
CA ALA A 17 -2.88 3.07 6.73
C ALA A 17 -3.58 3.33 5.39
N LEU A 18 -2.95 4.11 4.51
CA LEU A 18 -3.48 4.39 3.17
C LEU A 18 -3.55 3.11 2.30
N LEU A 19 -2.50 2.28 2.35
CA LEU A 19 -2.45 0.99 1.68
C LEU A 19 -3.60 0.08 2.14
N GLY A 20 -3.79 -0.03 3.45
CA GLY A 20 -4.87 -0.82 4.05
C GLY A 20 -6.25 -0.32 3.65
N LEU A 21 -6.45 1.00 3.61
CA LEU A 21 -7.70 1.61 3.14
C LEU A 21 -7.96 1.29 1.66
N MET A 22 -6.95 1.42 0.80
CA MET A 22 -7.06 1.12 -0.63
C MET A 22 -7.40 -0.35 -0.86
N LEU A 23 -6.69 -1.27 -0.20
CA LEU A 23 -6.96 -2.71 -0.25
C LEU A 23 -8.39 -3.01 0.22
N HIS A 24 -8.82 -2.44 1.33
CA HIS A 24 -10.17 -2.64 1.86
C HIS A 24 -11.24 -2.17 0.88
N ARG A 25 -11.07 -0.97 0.32
CA ARG A 25 -12.00 -0.38 -0.66
C ARG A 25 -12.09 -1.21 -1.94
N PHE A 26 -10.94 -1.66 -2.42
CA PHE A 26 -10.83 -2.49 -3.61
C PHE A 26 -11.43 -3.89 -3.43
N VAL A 27 -11.20 -4.53 -2.27
CA VAL A 27 -11.80 -5.84 -1.94
C VAL A 27 -13.33 -5.74 -1.88
N ARG A 28 -13.85 -4.68 -1.26
CA ARG A 28 -15.30 -4.40 -1.20
C ARG A 28 -15.90 -4.12 -2.58
N GLY A 29 -15.10 -3.91 -3.61
CA GLY A 29 -15.59 -3.55 -4.94
C GLY A 29 -16.29 -2.19 -4.93
N ALA A 30 -15.96 -1.31 -3.98
CA ALA A 30 -16.63 -0.01 -3.86
C ALA A 30 -16.55 0.79 -5.18
N TRP A 31 -15.47 0.62 -5.95
CA TRP A 31 -15.34 1.24 -7.27
C TRP A 31 -16.30 0.69 -8.32
N SER A 32 -16.66 -0.60 -8.29
CA SER A 32 -17.69 -1.14 -9.20
C SER A 32 -19.12 -0.97 -8.67
N LEU A 33 -19.28 -0.49 -7.44
CA LEU A 33 -20.59 -0.12 -6.87
C LEU A 33 -20.90 1.37 -7.08
N GLU A 34 -19.86 2.18 -7.24
CA GLU A 34 -19.96 3.62 -7.51
C GLU A 34 -20.08 3.93 -9.01
N ASP A 35 -19.71 2.99 -9.88
CA ASP A 35 -19.65 3.18 -11.33
C ASP A 35 -20.02 1.88 -12.08
N ASP A 36 -21.18 1.88 -12.75
CA ASP A 36 -21.72 0.72 -13.48
C ASP A 36 -20.88 0.35 -14.73
N ASP A 37 -20.06 1.27 -15.23
CA ASP A 37 -19.18 1.04 -16.39
C ASP A 37 -17.90 0.26 -16.02
N ILE A 38 -17.62 0.06 -14.73
CA ILE A 38 -16.42 -0.64 -14.27
C ILE A 38 -16.70 -2.15 -14.16
N PRO A 39 -16.05 -2.99 -14.99
CA PRO A 39 -16.27 -4.43 -14.94
C PRO A 39 -15.88 -5.00 -13.57
N ALA A 40 -16.73 -5.90 -13.06
CA ALA A 40 -16.52 -6.54 -11.76
C ALA A 40 -15.16 -7.25 -11.71
N VAL A 41 -14.32 -6.84 -10.76
CA VAL A 41 -12.98 -7.41 -10.59
C VAL A 41 -13.08 -8.81 -9.99
N SER A 42 -12.50 -9.79 -10.69
CA SER A 42 -12.49 -11.19 -10.23
C SER A 42 -11.68 -11.36 -8.93
N PRO A 43 -11.97 -12.38 -8.11
CA PRO A 43 -11.19 -12.66 -6.90
C PRO A 43 -9.68 -12.84 -7.16
N GLY A 44 -9.31 -13.44 -8.30
CA GLY A 44 -7.92 -13.61 -8.71
C GLY A 44 -7.22 -12.28 -9.00
N GLN A 45 -7.88 -11.37 -9.73
CA GLN A 45 -7.37 -10.02 -9.95
C GLN A 45 -7.26 -9.24 -8.62
N LYS A 46 -8.19 -9.47 -7.69
CA LYS A 46 -8.12 -8.84 -6.37
C LYS A 46 -6.86 -9.26 -5.60
N LEU A 47 -6.57 -10.56 -5.66
CA LEU A 47 -5.42 -11.17 -4.99
C LEU A 47 -4.09 -10.70 -5.62
N LEU A 48 -4.02 -10.65 -6.96
CA LEU A 48 -2.86 -10.12 -7.69
C LEU A 48 -2.58 -8.66 -7.38
N ALA A 49 -3.62 -7.82 -7.33
CA ALA A 49 -3.46 -6.40 -6.97
C ALA A 49 -2.98 -6.24 -5.53
N GLY A 50 -3.48 -7.04 -4.59
CA GLY A 50 -2.98 -7.05 -3.21
C GLY A 50 -1.52 -7.47 -3.10
N LEU A 51 -1.11 -8.52 -3.83
CA LEU A 51 0.28 -8.95 -3.90
C LEU A 51 1.19 -7.89 -4.53
N ALA A 52 0.74 -7.22 -5.59
CA ALA A 52 1.48 -6.13 -6.22
C ALA A 52 1.68 -4.95 -5.25
N LEU A 53 0.63 -4.58 -4.50
CA LEU A 53 0.71 -3.53 -3.48
C LEU A 53 1.71 -3.89 -2.36
N ALA A 54 1.67 -5.13 -1.89
CA ALA A 54 2.59 -5.62 -0.88
C ALA A 54 4.04 -5.65 -1.38
N ALA A 55 4.27 -6.10 -2.62
CA ALA A 55 5.59 -6.10 -3.25
C ALA A 55 6.16 -4.68 -3.41
N ALA A 56 5.33 -3.72 -3.84
CA ALA A 56 5.72 -2.33 -3.95
C ALA A 56 6.09 -1.72 -2.58
N ALA A 57 5.29 -1.97 -1.54
CA ALA A 57 5.59 -1.53 -0.18
C ALA A 57 6.90 -2.13 0.36
N ALA A 58 7.13 -3.43 0.11
CA ALA A 58 8.38 -4.10 0.48
C ALA A 58 9.59 -3.52 -0.26
N GLY A 59 9.47 -3.29 -1.57
CA GLY A 59 10.53 -2.67 -2.38
C GLY A 59 10.89 -1.27 -1.90
N LEU A 60 9.87 -0.45 -1.60
CA LEU A 60 10.08 0.88 -1.02
C LEU A 60 10.78 0.79 0.36
N GLY A 61 10.38 -0.18 1.19
CA GLY A 61 11.01 -0.42 2.49
C GLY A 61 12.49 -0.76 2.37
N LEU A 62 12.83 -1.66 1.44
CA LEU A 62 14.22 -2.02 1.14
C LEU A 62 15.04 -0.86 0.59
N PHE A 63 14.45 -0.02 -0.28
CA PHE A 63 15.10 1.18 -0.81
C PHE A 63 15.40 2.19 0.30
N VAL A 64 14.42 2.47 1.17
CA VAL A 64 14.63 3.39 2.30
C VAL A 64 15.67 2.83 3.28
N TRP A 65 15.66 1.51 3.52
CA TRP A 65 16.67 0.85 4.34
C TRP A 65 18.07 0.98 3.73
N SER A 66 18.24 0.71 2.44
CA SER A 66 19.54 0.80 1.77
C SER A 66 20.07 2.24 1.75
N TRP A 67 19.20 3.22 1.52
CA TRP A 67 19.53 4.64 1.55
C TRP A 67 20.01 5.09 2.94
N HIS A 68 19.39 4.57 4.01
CA HIS A 68 19.79 4.89 5.38
C HIS A 68 20.95 4.05 5.91
N GLY A 69 21.21 2.86 5.34
CA GLY A 69 22.30 1.97 5.71
C GLY A 69 23.65 2.32 5.06
N MET A 70 23.66 3.15 4.02
CA MET A 70 24.89 3.75 3.44
C MET A 70 25.31 5.01 4.20
N GLY A 71 25.42 4.91 5.52
CA GLY A 71 25.90 5.95 6.42
C GLY A 71 27.22 5.59 7.07
#